data_AF-A0A726SUV8-F1
#
_entry.id   AF-A0A726SUV8-F1
#
_cell.length_a   1.000
_cell.length_b   1.000
_cell.length_c   1.000
_cell.angle_alpha   90.00
_cell.angle_beta   90.00
_cell.angle_gamma   90.00
#
_symmetry.space_group_name_H-M   'P 1'
#
loop_
_entity.id
_entity.type
_entity.pdbx_description
1 polymer ?
#
loop_
_entity_poly.entity_id
_entity_poly.type
_entity_poly.pdbx_seq_one_letter_code
_entity_poly.pdbx_strand_id
1 'polypeptide(L)' 'MSPSELSDLLWVQVDRVAPHLLPNGKKEGHEWVAGNVNGDKGNSLKVNLSGKKKWADFAEGDGG' A
#
# COMPACT_ATOMS: atom_id res chain seq x y z
N MET A 1 17.97 13.39 -4.81
CA MET A 1 16.80 12.53 -4.52
C MET A 1 15.66 12.96 -5.43
N SER A 2 15.46 12.20 -6.50
CA SER A 2 14.34 12.34 -7.42
C SER A 2 13.08 11.65 -6.85
N PRO A 3 11.89 11.91 -7.41
CA PRO A 3 10.68 11.19 -7.03
C PRO A 3 10.80 9.67 -7.21
N SER A 4 11.51 9.20 -8.23
CA SER A 4 11.75 7.77 -8.45
C SER A 4 12.66 7.17 -7.39
N GLU A 5 13.75 7.86 -7.02
CA GLU A 5 14.64 7.40 -5.94
C GLU A 5 13.90 7.32 -4.60
N LEU A 6 13.04 8.29 -4.31
CA LEU A 6 12.22 8.27 -3.09
C LEU A 6 11.20 7.12 -3.11
N SER A 7 10.52 6.91 -4.22
CA SER A 7 9.58 5.80 -4.40
C SER A 7 10.27 4.44 -4.14
N ASP A 8 11.47 4.27 -4.67
CA ASP A 8 12.28 3.07 -4.46
C ASP A 8 12.61 2.86 -2.98
N LEU A 9 13.05 3.91 -2.28
CA LEU A 9 13.38 3.86 -0.85
C LEU A 9 12.16 3.54 0.02
N LEU A 10 11.01 4.12 -0.29
CA LEU A 10 9.75 3.83 0.40
C LEU A 10 9.33 2.38 0.18
N TRP A 11 9.52 1.85 -1.03
CA TRP A 11 9.12 0.49 -1.34
C TRP A 11 9.99 -0.59 -0.69
N VAL A 12 11.28 -0.30 -0.48
CA VAL A 12 12.16 -1.17 0.33
C VAL A 12 11.62 -1.34 1.75
N GLN A 13 10.86 -0.37 2.24
CA GLN A 13 10.29 -0.36 3.58
C GLN A 13 8.77 -0.50 3.57
N VAL A 14 8.18 -1.10 2.53
CA VAL A 14 6.72 -1.15 2.35
C VAL A 14 5.99 -1.81 3.53
N ASP A 15 6.57 -2.83 4.17
CA ASP A 15 6.00 -3.43 5.40
C ASP A 15 5.89 -2.46 6.58
N ARG A 16 6.64 -1.36 6.59
CA ARG A 16 6.54 -0.28 7.60
C ARG A 16 5.71 0.89 7.09
N VAL A 17 5.87 1.24 5.82
CA VAL A 17 5.18 2.38 5.20
C VAL A 17 3.68 2.11 5.07
N ALA A 18 3.28 0.90 4.64
CA ALA A 18 1.87 0.58 4.45
C ALA A 18 1.05 0.66 5.75
N PRO A 19 1.48 0.08 6.89
CA PRO A 19 0.77 0.28 8.17
C PRO A 19 0.82 1.71 8.69
N HIS A 20 1.86 2.48 8.36
CA HIS A 20 1.97 3.88 8.77
C HIS A 20 0.98 4.78 8.03
N LEU A 21 0.84 4.58 6.71
CA LEU A 21 -0.09 5.34 5.87
C LEU A 21 -1.53 4.84 5.97
N LEU A 22 -1.71 3.54 6.22
CA LEU A 22 -3.01 2.86 6.24
C LEU A 22 -3.22 2.18 7.61
N PRO A 23 -3.38 2.96 8.68
CA PRO A 23 -3.31 2.46 10.06
C PRO A 23 -4.43 1.49 10.45
N ASN A 24 -5.60 1.57 9.81
CA ASN A 24 -6.70 0.63 10.07
C ASN A 24 -6.73 -0.55 9.09
N GLY A 25 -5.70 -0.68 8.24
CA GLY A 25 -5.51 -1.85 7.40
C GLY A 25 -5.02 -3.06 8.18
N LYS A 26 -4.88 -4.18 7.47
CA LYS A 26 -4.39 -5.45 8.00
C LYS A 26 -3.49 -6.15 6.98
N LYS A 27 -2.58 -6.98 7.47
CA LYS A 27 -1.76 -7.85 6.60
C LYS A 27 -2.54 -9.11 6.23
N GLU A 28 -2.73 -9.36 4.95
CA GLU A 28 -3.29 -10.59 4.40
C GLU A 28 -2.27 -11.25 3.48
N GLY A 29 -1.58 -12.27 3.98
CA GLY A 29 -0.48 -12.93 3.25
C GLY A 29 0.64 -11.96 2.89
N HIS A 30 0.79 -11.69 1.59
CA HIS A 30 1.78 -10.77 1.03
C HIS A 30 1.21 -9.40 0.67
N GLU A 31 0.00 -9.08 1.14
CA GLU A 31 -0.68 -7.83 0.86
C GLU A 31 -1.01 -7.08 2.15
N TRP A 32 -0.94 -5.75 2.11
CA TRP A 32 -1.59 -4.90 3.10
C TRP A 32 -2.94 -4.46 2.53
N VAL A 33 -4.00 -4.71 3.29
CA VAL A 33 -5.38 -4.55 2.86
C VAL A 33 -6.05 -3.49 3.72
N ALA A 34 -6.62 -2.47 3.08
CA ALA A 34 -7.34 -1.36 3.69
C ALA A 34 -8.64 -1.06 2.92
N GLY A 35 -9.47 -0.16 3.45
CA GLY A 35 -10.74 0.23 2.85
C GLY A 35 -10.61 1.26 1.73
N ASN A 36 -9.62 2.15 1.83
CA ASN A 36 -9.35 3.23 0.88
C ASN A 36 -7.95 3.83 1.14
N VAL A 37 -7.58 4.85 0.36
CA VAL A 37 -6.30 5.60 0.48
C VAL A 37 -6.16 6.40 1.78
N ASN A 38 -7.26 6.67 2.49
CA ASN A 38 -7.24 7.36 3.78
C ASN A 38 -6.90 6.41 4.95
N GLY A 39 -6.78 5.10 4.68
CA GLY A 39 -6.47 4.11 5.70
C GLY A 39 -7.68 3.69 6.54
N ASP A 40 -8.89 3.82 6.01
CA ASP A 40 -10.10 3.30 6.66
C ASP A 40 -10.12 1.77 6.66
N LYS A 41 -10.97 1.19 7.51
CA LYS A 41 -11.19 -0.26 7.53
C LYS A 41 -11.92 -0.71 6.28
N GLY A 42 -11.48 -1.81 5.68
CA GLY A 42 -12.12 -2.43 4.52
C GLY A 42 -11.15 -3.32 3.76
N ASN A 43 -11.55 -3.77 2.58
CA ASN A 43 -10.74 -4.66 1.75
C ASN A 43 -10.60 -4.20 0.28
N SER A 44 -10.95 -2.94 0.01
CA SER A 44 -10.99 -2.36 -1.34
C SER A 44 -9.60 -1.97 -1.83
N LEU A 45 -8.73 -1.49 -0.94
CA LEU A 45 -7.37 -1.09 -1.27
C LEU A 45 -6.38 -2.19 -0.87
N LYS A 46 -5.50 -2.55 -1.80
CA LYS A 46 -4.46 -3.57 -1.59
C LYS A 46 -3.10 -3.06 -2.00
N VAL A 47 -2.09 -3.30 -1.17
CA VAL A 47 -0.68 -2.93 -1.40
C VAL A 47 0.17 -4.20 -1.37
N ASN A 48 0.98 -4.44 -2.40
CA ASN A 48 1.88 -5.58 -2.44
C ASN A 48 3.10 -5.37 -1.52
N LEU A 49 3.32 -6.30 -0.60
CA LEU A 49 4.47 -6.31 0.32
C LEU A 49 5.61 -7.21 -0.19
N SER A 50 5.33 -8.12 -1.13
CA SER A 50 6.31 -9.09 -1.67
C SER A 50 7.28 -8.54 -2.73
N GLY A 51 7.47 -7.22 -2.81
CA GLY A 51 8.49 -6.60 -3.67
C GLY A 51 8.03 -6.24 -5.08
N LYS A 52 6.76 -6.43 -5.45
CA LYS A 52 6.19 -5.78 -6.63
C LYS A 52 5.77 -4.36 -6.23
N LYS A 53 6.20 -3.34 -6.98
CA LYS A 53 5.76 -1.95 -6.84
C LYS A 53 4.34 -1.79 -7.36
N LYS A 54 3.39 -2.38 -6.64
CA LYS A 54 1.99 -2.42 -7.03
C LYS A 54 1.06 -2.17 -5.86
N TRP A 55 0.10 -1.29 -6.09
CA TRP A 55 -1.07 -1.10 -5.25
C TRP A 55 -2.28 -0.80 -6.13
N ALA A 56 -3.47 -1.07 -5.61
CA ALA A 56 -4.72 -0.74 -6.30
C ALA A 56 -5.85 -0.53 -5.29
N ASP A 57 -6.73 0.42 -5.60
CA ASP A 57 -8.05 0.55 -5.00
C ASP A 57 -9.10 0.00 -5.97
N PHE A 58 -9.67 -1.14 -5.61
CA PHE A 58 -10.67 -1.84 -6.42
C PHE A 58 -12.07 -1.21 -6.36
N ALA A 59 -12.33 -0.29 -5.43
CA ALA A 59 -13.59 0.45 -5.38
C ALA A 59 -13.60 1.65 -6.33
N GLU A 60 -12.52 2.44 -6.32
CA GLU A 60 -12.39 3.64 -7.15
C GLU A 60 -11.73 3.36 -8.52
N GLY A 61 -11.08 2.19 -8.68
CA GLY A 61 -10.39 1.81 -9.91
C GLY A 61 -9.01 2.47 -10.09
N ASP A 62 -8.47 3.05 -9.01
CA ASP A 62 -7.16 3.69 -9.01
C ASP A 62 -6.03 2.71 -8.66
N GLY A 63 -4.79 3.00 -9.05
CA GLY A 63 -3.65 2.16 -8.73
C GLY A 63 -2.35 2.53 -9.46
N GLY A 64 -1.27 1.86 -9.07
CA GLY A 64 0.07 2.09 -9.61
C GLY A 64 1.01 0.94 -9.31
#